data_AF-A0A1C9J6S8-F1
#
_entry.id   AF-A0A1C9J6S8-F1
#
_cell.length_a   1.000
_cell.length_b   1.000
_cell.length_c   1.000
_cell.angle_alpha   90.00
_cell.angle_beta   90.00
_cell.angle_gamma   90.00
#
_symmetry.space_group_name_H-M   'P 1'
#
loop_
_entity.id
_entity.type
_entity.pdbx_description
1 polymer ?
#
loop_
_entity_poly.entity_id
_entity_poly.type
_entity_poly.pdbx_seq_one_letter_code
_entity_poly.pdbx_strand_id
1 'polypeptide(L)' 'MRCPKCSHSLAIYDSFYDIAFVCDSCGYVLPRGAD' A
#
# COMPACT_ATOMS: atom_id res chain seq x y z
N MET A 1 -3.32 -0.14 7.85
CA MET A 1 -1.88 -0.37 7.65
C MET A 1 -1.21 0.97 7.41
N ARG A 2 -0.09 1.28 8.09
CA ARG A 2 0.66 2.54 7.91
C ARG A 2 1.79 2.34 6.91
N CYS A 3 2.05 3.34 6.08
CA CYS A 3 3.17 3.34 5.16
C CYS A 3 4.49 3.36 5.95
N PRO A 4 5.43 2.43 5.71
CA PRO A 4 6.70 2.38 6.44
C PRO A 4 7.60 3.58 6.14
N LYS A 5 7.39 4.29 5.03
CA LYS A 5 8.22 5.45 4.64
C LYS A 5 7.79 6.76 5.26
N CYS A 6 6.48 6.99 5.42
CA CYS A 6 5.95 8.30 5.79
C CYS A 6 4.89 8.25 6.88
N SER A 7 4.57 7.06 7.42
CA SER A 7 3.54 6.84 8.45
C SER A 7 2.11 7.24 8.08
N HIS A 8 1.87 7.73 6.85
CA HIS A 8 0.53 7.96 6.32
C HIS A 8 -0.22 6.65 6.08
N SER A 9 -1.54 6.76 5.90
CA SER A 9 -2.39 5.62 5.58
C SER A 9 -2.05 5.01 4.21
N LEU A 10 -2.10 3.68 4.14
CA LEU A 10 -2.10 2.93 2.89
C LEU A 10 -3.55 2.78 2.40
N ALA A 11 -3.79 3.06 1.13
CA ALA A 11 -5.03 2.77 0.42
C ALA A 11 -4.95 1.39 -0.24
N ILE A 12 -6.09 0.71 -0.33
CA ILE A 12 -6.21 -0.60 -0.97
C ILE A 12 -6.67 -0.38 -2.40
N TYR A 13 -5.87 -0.87 -3.35
CA TYR A 13 -6.23 -0.94 -4.76
C TYR A 13 -6.51 -2.39 -5.09
N ASP A 14 -7.80 -2.70 -5.24
CA ASP A 14 -8.30 -4.00 -5.68
C ASP A 14 -8.58 -3.94 -7.18
N SER A 15 -7.89 -4.79 -7.93
CA SER A 15 -8.15 -5.05 -9.34
C SER A 15 -8.57 -6.51 -9.50
N PHE A 16 -9.30 -6.84 -10.57
CA PHE A 16 -9.85 -8.19 -10.82
C PHE A 16 -8.86 -9.36 -10.68
N TYR A 17 -7.54 -9.10 -10.74
CA TYR A 17 -6.48 -10.11 -10.61
C TYR A 17 -5.53 -9.86 -9.43
N ASP A 18 -5.57 -8.68 -8.79
CA ASP A 18 -4.52 -8.27 -7.86
C ASP A 18 -5.00 -7.25 -6.82
N ILE A 19 -4.66 -7.50 -5.55
CA ILE A 19 -4.73 -6.51 -4.47
C ILE A 19 -3.34 -5.93 -4.22
N ALA A 20 -3.25 -4.60 -4.25
CA ALA A 20 -2.07 -3.83 -3.91
C ALA A 20 -2.38 -2.79 -2.81
N PHE A 21 -1.42 -2.55 -1.92
CA PHE A 21 -1.51 -1.49 -0.91
C PHE A 21 -0.60 -0.33 -1.32
N VAL A 22 -1.18 0.83 -1.60
CA VAL A 22 -0.45 1.99 -2.11
C VAL A 22 -0.60 3.16 -1.14
N CYS A 23 0.49 3.83 -0.82
CA CYS A 23 0.43 5.02 0.02
C CYS A 23 -0.03 6.22 -0.81
N ASP A 24 -1.12 6.83 -0.38
CA ASP A 24 -1.70 8.01 -1.04
C ASP A 24 -0.75 9.22 -1.03
N SER A 25 0.04 9.38 0.03
CA SER A 25 0.90 10.56 0.21
C SER A 25 2.20 10.50 -0.60
N CYS A 26 2.85 9.34 -0.68
CA CYS A 26 4.18 9.20 -1.31
C CYS A 26 4.24 8.18 -2.44
N GLY A 27 3.11 7.54 -2.79
CA GLY A 27 3.02 6.54 -3.86
C GLY A 27 3.71 5.20 -3.55
N TYR A 28 4.17 4.99 -2.32
CA TYR A 28 4.85 3.74 -1.95
C TYR A 28 3.90 2.54 -2.04
N VAL A 29 4.28 1.52 -2.81
CA VAL A 29 3.55 0.25 -2.92
C VAL A 29 4.12 -0.75 -1.93
N LEU A 30 3.28 -1.29 -1.05
CA LEU A 30 3.68 -2.34 -0.11
C LEU A 30 3.80 -3.67 -0.88
N PRO A 31 4.97 -4.32 -0.88
CA PRO A 31 5.13 -5.63 -1.50
C PRO A 31 4.32 -6.69 -0.75
N ARG A 32 3.77 -7.66 -1.49
CA ARG A 32 3.05 -8.78 -0.88
C ARG A 32 3.98 -9.59 0.03
N GLY A 33 3.47 -9.96 1.21
CA GLY A 33 4.21 -10.77 2.18
C GLY A 33 5.21 -9.99 3.04
N ALA A 34 5.19 -8.66 3.00
CA ALA A 34 5.79 -7.84 4.04
C ALA A 34 4.80 -7.74 5.20
N ASP A 35 4.75 -8.78 6.04
CA ASP A 35 4.03 -8.75 7.33
C ASP A 35 4.89 -8.09 8.43
#